data_AF-A0A7C4D6U3-F1
#
_entry.id   AF-A0A7C4D6U3-F1
#
_cell.length_a   1.000
_cell.length_b   1.000
_cell.length_c   1.000
_cell.angle_alpha   90.00
_cell.angle_beta   90.00
_cell.angle_gamma   90.00
#
_symmetry.space_group_name_H-M   'P 1'
#
loop_
_entity.id
_entity.type
_entity.pdbx_description
1 polymer ?
#
loop_
_entity_poly.entity_id
_entity_poly.type
_entity_poly.pdbx_seq_one_letter_code
_entity_poly.pdbx_strand_id
1 'polypeptide(L)'
;MVCKIKIYEKPDLNNPVLIEGLPGIGLVANIAVAYLIKKLNAKIFCEIKSSYFQDVAVTDANGSLKFPYNQLYYYKGSEMGKRDLILLYGNTQALTSRGQYELCGRILDIAEEFSCRFIITLGGYRPGRPTIKPKLYFAASDNETARIARDLGAEVLPIQIFGVAGLLVGMCRLRGIRGLCLLSETHGEYPDKEAASELLKALSKILNIEIDLSDLVDLRNLISVLSPFDFGALFKGREKKDRPTWLV
;
A
#
# COMPACT_ATOMS: atom_id res chain seq x y z
N MET A 1 15.30 -16.15 12.34
CA MET A 1 14.94 -14.71 12.27
C MET A 1 13.43 -14.64 12.22
N VAL A 2 12.77 -13.71 12.91
CA VAL A 2 11.29 -13.68 12.98
C VAL A 2 10.74 -12.43 12.25
N CYS A 3 11.33 -11.25 12.49
CA CYS A 3 11.22 -10.06 11.65
C CYS A 3 12.39 -9.11 11.97
N LYS A 4 13.12 -8.64 10.96
CA LYS A 4 14.32 -7.79 11.08
C LYS A 4 14.10 -6.46 10.38
N ILE A 5 14.45 -5.38 11.07
CA ILE A 5 14.43 -4.01 10.55
C ILE A 5 15.87 -3.61 10.22
N LYS A 6 16.08 -3.00 9.05
CA LYS A 6 17.32 -2.36 8.64
C LYS A 6 17.03 -0.90 8.33
N ILE A 7 17.54 0.00 9.17
CA ILE A 7 17.46 1.44 8.95
C ILE A 7 18.73 1.86 8.20
N TYR A 8 18.57 2.49 7.03
CA TYR A 8 19.67 3.03 6.23
C TYR A 8 20.03 4.45 6.66
N GLU A 9 19.02 5.26 6.99
CA GLU A 9 19.18 6.61 7.53
C GLU A 9 18.00 6.97 8.46
N LYS A 10 18.21 7.94 9.34
CA LYS A 10 17.19 8.45 10.26
C LYS A 10 16.80 9.87 9.87
N PRO A 11 15.82 10.06 8.97
CA PRO A 11 15.36 11.39 8.60
C PRO A 11 14.70 12.09 9.80
N ASP A 12 15.03 13.36 9.98
CA ASP A 12 14.35 14.22 10.96
C ASP A 12 12.96 14.62 10.44
N LEU A 13 11.93 13.85 10.77
CA LEU A 13 10.55 14.06 10.32
C LEU A 13 9.72 14.71 11.43
N ASN A 14 8.88 15.67 11.05
CA ASN A 14 7.99 16.35 11.98
C ASN A 14 6.55 15.85 11.85
N ASN A 15 6.11 15.06 12.85
CA ASN A 15 4.75 14.49 12.93
C ASN A 15 4.26 13.89 11.59
N PRO A 16 5.01 12.94 11.01
CA PRO A 16 4.69 12.44 9.69
C PRO A 16 3.38 11.64 9.68
N VAL A 17 2.78 11.50 8.51
CA VAL A 17 1.69 10.54 8.26
C VAL A 17 2.28 9.31 7.60
N LEU A 18 2.01 8.12 8.15
CA LEU A 18 2.40 6.86 7.51
C LEU A 18 1.28 6.40 6.57
N ILE A 19 1.61 6.12 5.32
CA ILE A 19 0.69 5.58 4.32
C ILE A 19 1.16 4.18 3.94
N GLU A 20 0.29 3.19 4.16
CA GLU A 20 0.56 1.79 3.87
C GLU A 20 -0.08 1.35 2.56
N GLY A 21 0.73 0.74 1.70
CA GLY A 21 0.34 0.27 0.37
C GLY A 21 0.97 -1.06 -0.01
N LEU A 22 0.84 -2.08 0.84
CA LEU A 22 1.27 -3.44 0.50
C LEU A 22 0.28 -4.10 -0.48
N PRO A 23 0.71 -5.18 -1.17
CA PRO A 23 -0.13 -5.83 -2.17
C PRO A 23 -1.43 -6.39 -1.60
N GLY A 24 -2.52 -6.23 -2.35
CA GLY A 24 -3.86 -6.69 -2.01
C GLY A 24 -4.75 -6.78 -3.25
N ILE A 25 -6.08 -6.75 -3.06
CA ILE A 25 -7.05 -6.86 -4.15
C ILE A 25 -6.81 -5.74 -5.18
N GLY A 26 -6.66 -6.11 -6.47
CA GLY A 26 -6.45 -5.18 -7.58
C GLY A 26 -5.14 -4.38 -7.53
N LEU A 27 -4.21 -4.74 -6.63
CA LEU A 27 -2.98 -3.96 -6.34
C LEU A 27 -3.23 -2.46 -6.08
N VAL A 28 -4.45 -2.10 -5.68
CA VAL A 28 -4.92 -0.70 -5.62
C VAL A 28 -4.03 0.14 -4.69
N ALA A 29 -3.83 -0.36 -3.47
CA ALA A 29 -2.97 0.24 -2.45
C ALA A 29 -1.52 0.38 -2.91
N ASN A 30 -1.02 -0.68 -3.56
CA ASN A 30 0.34 -0.78 -4.05
C ASN A 30 0.64 0.22 -5.16
N ILE A 31 -0.27 0.35 -6.13
CA ILE A 31 -0.20 1.35 -7.20
C ILE A 31 -0.22 2.76 -6.62
N ALA A 32 -1.13 3.04 -5.68
CA ALA A 32 -1.25 4.36 -5.07
C ALA A 32 0.05 4.79 -4.36
N VAL A 33 0.60 3.93 -3.48
CA VAL A 33 1.83 4.27 -2.77
C VAL A 33 3.04 4.30 -3.70
N ALA A 34 3.14 3.37 -4.67
CA ALA A 34 4.16 3.42 -5.70
C ALA A 34 4.17 4.77 -6.44
N TYR A 35 2.97 5.25 -6.81
CA TYR A 35 2.81 6.52 -7.50
C TYR A 35 3.26 7.70 -6.64
N LEU A 36 2.89 7.71 -5.35
CA LEU A 36 3.33 8.74 -4.39
C LEU A 36 4.85 8.75 -4.25
N ILE A 37 5.49 7.59 -4.12
CA ILE A 37 6.96 7.48 -4.02
C ILE A 37 7.60 8.15 -5.23
N LYS A 38 7.13 7.81 -6.44
CA LYS A 38 7.66 8.38 -7.69
C LYS A 38 7.41 9.88 -7.79
N LYS A 39 6.16 10.34 -7.59
CA LYS A 39 5.79 11.75 -7.78
C LYS A 39 6.44 12.67 -6.75
N LEU A 40 6.62 12.20 -5.52
CA LEU A 40 7.25 12.98 -4.45
C LEU A 40 8.78 12.81 -4.40
N ASN A 41 9.35 11.98 -5.29
CA ASN A 41 10.75 11.58 -5.26
C ASN A 41 11.19 11.13 -3.84
N ALA A 42 10.33 10.32 -3.21
CA ALA A 42 10.52 9.89 -1.82
C ALA A 42 11.75 8.98 -1.72
N LYS A 43 12.52 9.14 -0.63
CA LYS A 43 13.78 8.42 -0.42
C LYS A 43 13.59 7.24 0.51
N ILE A 44 14.17 6.09 0.16
CA ILE A 44 14.17 4.92 1.03
C ILE A 44 15.02 5.18 2.28
N PHE A 45 14.50 4.86 3.47
CA PHE A 45 15.26 4.99 4.72
C PHE A 45 15.23 3.73 5.58
N CYS A 46 14.30 2.81 5.32
CA CYS A 46 14.15 1.60 6.13
C CYS A 46 13.67 0.42 5.29
N GLU A 47 14.10 -0.78 5.67
CA GLU A 47 13.66 -2.06 5.10
C GLU A 47 13.26 -3.02 6.21
N ILE A 48 12.17 -3.76 5.99
CA ILE A 48 11.68 -4.84 6.84
C ILE A 48 11.85 -6.16 6.09
N LYS A 49 12.45 -7.14 6.75
CA LYS A 49 12.53 -8.53 6.31
C LYS A 49 11.83 -9.42 7.33
N SER A 50 11.04 -10.38 6.88
CA SER A 50 10.38 -11.34 7.77
C SER A 50 10.56 -12.76 7.26
N SER A 51 10.71 -13.71 8.18
CA SER A 51 10.63 -15.14 7.86
C SER A 51 9.22 -15.61 7.53
N TYR A 52 8.21 -14.73 7.70
CA TYR A 52 6.83 -15.00 7.33
C TYR A 52 6.46 -14.46 5.95
N PHE A 53 7.39 -13.80 5.26
CA PHE A 53 7.22 -13.51 3.84
C PHE A 53 7.31 -14.79 3.02
N GLN A 54 6.86 -14.72 1.78
CA GLN A 54 6.98 -15.84 0.86
C GLN A 54 8.45 -16.27 0.70
N ASP A 55 8.68 -17.58 0.71
CA ASP A 55 9.97 -18.24 0.62
C ASP A 55 10.44 -18.37 -0.84
N VAL A 56 10.39 -17.27 -1.58
CA VAL A 56 10.69 -17.23 -3.02
C VAL A 56 11.83 -16.26 -3.31
N ALA A 57 12.60 -16.60 -4.35
CA ALA A 57 13.50 -15.68 -5.02
C ALA A 57 13.24 -15.76 -6.53
N VAL A 58 13.28 -14.62 -7.20
CA VAL A 58 13.08 -14.48 -8.64
C VAL A 58 14.31 -13.81 -9.22
N THR A 59 14.87 -14.37 -10.28
CA THR A 59 15.94 -13.73 -11.04
C THR A 59 15.34 -12.79 -12.09
N ASP A 60 15.86 -11.57 -12.19
CA ASP A 60 15.51 -10.68 -13.28
C ASP A 60 16.25 -11.03 -14.59
N ALA A 61 15.94 -10.31 -15.67
CA ALA A 61 16.56 -10.51 -16.99
C ALA A 61 18.10 -10.35 -16.99
N ASN A 62 18.66 -9.70 -15.97
CA ASN A 62 20.10 -9.49 -15.81
C ASN A 62 20.73 -10.53 -14.86
N GLY A 63 19.97 -11.54 -14.43
CA GLY A 63 20.44 -12.58 -13.51
C GLY A 63 20.56 -12.09 -12.05
N SER A 64 20.08 -10.90 -11.72
CA SER A 64 20.08 -10.41 -10.35
C SER A 64 18.92 -11.00 -9.56
N LEU A 65 19.21 -11.45 -8.33
CA LEU A 65 18.22 -12.10 -7.48
C LEU A 65 17.37 -11.06 -6.74
N LYS A 66 16.05 -11.24 -6.83
CA LYS A 66 15.03 -10.45 -6.18
C LYS A 66 14.24 -11.34 -5.25
N PHE A 67 13.85 -10.83 -4.11
CA PHE A 67 13.18 -11.60 -3.08
C PHE A 67 12.18 -10.71 -2.34
N PRO A 68 11.24 -11.28 -1.57
CA PRO A 68 10.21 -10.48 -0.92
C PRO A 68 10.77 -9.42 0.04
N TYR A 69 10.15 -8.25 0.01
CA TYR A 69 10.56 -7.10 0.81
C TYR A 69 9.39 -6.21 1.16
N ASN A 70 9.57 -5.48 2.25
CA ASN A 70 8.78 -4.32 2.64
C ASN A 70 9.79 -3.20 2.92
N GLN A 71 9.58 -2.02 2.37
CA GLN A 71 10.46 -0.86 2.45
C GLN A 71 9.66 0.37 2.83
N LEU A 72 10.28 1.26 3.59
CA LEU A 72 9.71 2.54 3.96
C LEU A 72 10.53 3.64 3.30
N TYR A 73 9.79 4.55 2.69
CA TYR A 73 10.30 5.75 2.04
C TYR A 73 9.82 6.96 2.83
N TYR A 74 10.58 8.05 2.80
CA TYR A 74 10.18 9.30 3.42
C TYR A 74 10.13 10.42 2.39
N TYR A 75 9.22 11.36 2.64
CA TYR A 75 9.13 12.63 1.96
C TYR A 75 9.07 13.73 3.03
N LYS A 76 9.93 14.74 2.87
CA LYS A 76 9.88 15.95 3.70
C LYS A 76 9.06 17.00 2.98
N GLY A 77 8.01 17.49 3.61
CA GLY A 77 7.22 18.61 3.10
C GLY A 77 8.09 19.85 2.99
N SER A 78 8.41 20.27 1.77
CA SER A 78 9.36 21.38 1.53
C SER A 78 8.77 22.78 1.74
N GLU A 79 7.46 22.88 1.93
CA GLU A 79 6.72 24.15 2.08
C GLU A 79 5.95 24.18 3.40
N MET A 80 5.75 25.38 3.95
CA MET A 80 4.91 25.60 5.12
C MET A 80 3.51 24.99 4.90
N GLY A 81 3.13 24.05 5.77
CA GLY A 81 1.82 23.40 5.75
C GLY A 81 1.77 22.05 5.04
N LYS A 82 2.83 21.63 4.32
CA LYS A 82 2.93 20.26 3.79
C LYS A 82 3.37 19.31 4.90
N ARG A 83 2.68 18.17 5.01
CA ARG A 83 2.98 17.13 6.00
C ARG A 83 4.15 16.26 5.53
N ASP A 84 5.03 15.91 6.46
CA ASP A 84 6.01 14.86 6.23
C ASP A 84 5.29 13.50 6.09
N LEU A 85 5.83 12.64 5.23
CA LEU A 85 5.22 11.34 4.94
C LEU A 85 6.22 10.21 5.16
N ILE A 86 5.69 9.09 5.64
CA ILE A 86 6.33 7.79 5.58
C ILE A 86 5.48 6.92 4.65
N LEU A 87 6.06 6.35 3.61
CA LEU A 87 5.38 5.54 2.61
C LEU A 87 5.86 4.10 2.74
N LEU A 88 5.00 3.21 3.21
CA LEU A 88 5.28 1.77 3.31
C LEU A 88 4.84 1.08 2.02
N TYR A 89 5.81 0.51 1.32
CA TYR A 89 5.63 -0.18 0.06
C TYR A 89 6.37 -1.52 0.06
N GLY A 90 5.88 -2.48 -0.70
CA GLY A 90 6.49 -3.80 -0.79
C GLY A 90 5.83 -4.66 -1.85
N ASN A 91 6.37 -5.85 -2.06
CA ASN A 91 5.85 -6.84 -3.01
C ASN A 91 5.20 -8.04 -2.29
N THR A 92 5.06 -7.98 -0.97
CA THR A 92 4.50 -9.08 -0.17
C THR A 92 3.86 -8.57 1.11
N GLN A 93 3.02 -9.41 1.71
CA GLN A 93 2.64 -9.35 3.11
C GLN A 93 3.07 -10.64 3.81
N ALA A 94 3.01 -10.67 5.15
CA ALA A 94 3.23 -11.91 5.87
C ALA A 94 2.12 -12.94 5.57
N LEU A 95 2.49 -14.21 5.38
CA LEU A 95 1.58 -15.27 4.95
C LEU A 95 0.77 -15.90 6.09
N THR A 96 1.18 -15.71 7.33
CA THR A 96 0.54 -16.32 8.52
C THR A 96 -0.04 -15.25 9.42
N SER A 97 -1.07 -15.60 10.22
CA SER A 97 -1.65 -14.68 11.20
C SER A 97 -0.59 -14.16 12.18
N ARG A 98 0.27 -15.04 12.71
CA ARG A 98 1.38 -14.64 13.60
C ARG A 98 2.31 -13.65 12.90
N GLY A 99 2.68 -13.91 11.66
CA GLY A 99 3.54 -13.01 10.89
C GLY A 99 2.89 -11.67 10.59
N GLN A 100 1.58 -11.63 10.37
CA GLN A 100 0.82 -10.39 10.15
C GLN A 100 0.83 -9.50 11.40
N TYR A 101 0.57 -10.06 12.58
CA TYR A 101 0.67 -9.33 13.85
C TYR A 101 2.10 -8.84 14.11
N GLU A 102 3.10 -9.67 13.86
CA GLU A 102 4.50 -9.28 14.03
C GLU A 102 4.91 -8.15 13.07
N LEU A 103 4.54 -8.26 11.79
CA LEU A 103 4.78 -7.22 10.79
C LEU A 103 4.12 -5.90 11.19
N CYS A 104 2.83 -5.92 11.55
CA CYS A 104 2.12 -4.72 12.00
C CYS A 104 2.76 -4.12 13.25
N GLY A 105 3.17 -4.95 14.22
CA GLY A 105 3.90 -4.52 15.40
C GLY A 105 5.20 -3.79 15.03
N ARG A 106 6.00 -4.35 14.11
CA ARG A 106 7.24 -3.72 13.64
C ARG A 106 7.00 -2.42 12.88
N ILE A 107 5.94 -2.34 12.07
CA ILE A 107 5.56 -1.11 11.38
C ILE A 107 5.21 -0.01 12.40
N LEU A 108 4.46 -0.35 13.46
CA LEU A 108 4.11 0.58 14.52
C LEU A 108 5.33 1.01 15.34
N ASP A 109 6.25 0.07 15.66
CA ASP A 109 7.51 0.39 16.34
C ASP A 109 8.29 1.47 15.55
N ILE A 110 8.39 1.31 14.23
CA ILE A 110 9.03 2.30 13.34
C ILE A 110 8.23 3.62 13.35
N ALA A 111 6.92 3.57 13.19
CA ALA A 111 6.09 4.76 13.19
C ALA A 111 6.28 5.59 14.47
N GLU A 112 6.34 4.94 15.63
CA GLU A 112 6.57 5.59 16.92
C GLU A 112 7.97 6.19 17.05
N GLU A 113 9.01 5.51 16.55
CA GLU A 113 10.39 6.02 16.52
C GLU A 113 10.49 7.35 15.76
N PHE A 114 9.68 7.54 14.70
CA PHE A 114 9.59 8.78 13.92
C PHE A 114 8.48 9.72 14.40
N SER A 115 7.96 9.53 15.62
CA SER A 115 6.89 10.36 16.19
C SER A 115 5.63 10.45 15.32
N CYS A 116 5.38 9.46 14.47
CA CYS A 116 4.16 9.35 13.68
C CYS A 116 2.98 9.06 14.61
N ARG A 117 1.89 9.82 14.46
CA ARG A 117 0.65 9.66 15.24
C ARG A 117 -0.60 9.48 14.38
N PHE A 118 -0.42 9.39 13.06
CA PHE A 118 -1.51 9.15 12.13
C PHE A 118 -1.06 8.19 11.02
N ILE A 119 -1.77 7.06 10.90
CA ILE A 119 -1.51 6.01 9.92
C ILE A 119 -2.74 5.86 9.02
N ILE A 120 -2.50 5.81 7.72
CA ILE A 120 -3.51 5.57 6.69
C ILE A 120 -3.16 4.27 5.98
N THR A 121 -4.03 3.27 6.03
CA THR A 121 -3.91 2.06 5.23
C THR A 121 -4.80 2.13 4.00
N LEU A 122 -4.32 1.57 2.90
CA LEU A 122 -5.02 1.56 1.62
C LEU A 122 -5.39 0.13 1.24
N GLY A 123 -6.48 -0.04 0.50
CA GLY A 123 -6.88 -1.34 0.00
C GLY A 123 -7.85 -1.30 -1.17
N GLY A 124 -7.98 -2.44 -1.83
CA GLY A 124 -9.04 -2.69 -2.80
C GLY A 124 -10.18 -3.48 -2.15
N TYR A 125 -11.41 -3.21 -2.56
CA TYR A 125 -12.60 -3.98 -2.19
C TYR A 125 -13.34 -4.46 -3.44
N ARG A 126 -13.67 -5.75 -3.52
CA ARG A 126 -14.44 -6.33 -4.64
C ARG A 126 -15.90 -6.51 -4.19
N PRO A 127 -16.85 -5.69 -4.67
CA PRO A 127 -18.24 -5.71 -4.18
C PRO A 127 -19.11 -6.85 -4.75
N GLY A 128 -18.58 -7.71 -5.63
CA GLY A 128 -19.34 -8.78 -6.28
C GLY A 128 -20.36 -8.32 -7.33
N ARG A 129 -20.38 -7.01 -7.65
CA ARG A 129 -21.19 -6.39 -8.71
C ARG A 129 -20.29 -5.64 -9.70
N PRO A 130 -20.78 -5.32 -10.92
CA PRO A 130 -20.06 -4.43 -11.82
C PRO A 130 -19.76 -3.07 -11.17
N THR A 131 -18.52 -2.62 -11.34
CA THR A 131 -18.02 -1.34 -10.84
C THR A 131 -17.95 -0.36 -12.01
N ILE A 132 -18.81 0.67 -12.03
CA ILE A 132 -18.79 1.70 -13.10
C ILE A 132 -17.87 2.86 -12.70
N LYS A 133 -18.00 3.31 -11.44
CA LYS A 133 -17.11 4.27 -10.81
C LYS A 133 -16.76 3.73 -9.43
N PRO A 134 -15.47 3.64 -9.06
CA PRO A 134 -15.10 3.15 -7.75
C PRO A 134 -15.67 4.01 -6.63
N LYS A 135 -16.38 3.39 -5.69
CA LYS A 135 -16.74 4.02 -4.41
C LYS A 135 -15.59 3.89 -3.42
N LEU A 136 -15.55 4.81 -2.46
CA LEU A 136 -14.66 4.74 -1.32
C LEU A 136 -15.41 4.26 -0.08
N TYR A 137 -14.79 3.34 0.65
CA TYR A 137 -15.23 2.90 1.97
C TYR A 137 -14.13 3.13 3.00
N PHE A 138 -14.50 3.14 4.27
CA PHE A 138 -13.53 3.32 5.34
C PHE A 138 -13.80 2.51 6.61
N ALA A 139 -12.73 2.31 7.38
CA ALA A 139 -12.75 1.96 8.79
C ALA A 139 -11.78 2.88 9.54
N ALA A 140 -12.08 3.24 10.79
CA ALA A 140 -11.27 4.18 11.56
C ALA A 140 -11.08 3.72 13.00
N SER A 141 -9.97 4.12 13.62
CA SER A 141 -9.65 3.84 15.03
C SER A 141 -10.58 4.53 16.02
N ASP A 142 -11.15 5.67 15.62
CA ASP A 142 -11.94 6.57 16.46
C ASP A 142 -12.90 7.43 15.62
N ASN A 143 -13.84 8.10 16.31
CA ASN A 143 -14.88 8.90 15.67
C ASN A 143 -14.38 10.17 14.98
N GLU A 144 -13.28 10.77 15.45
CA GLU A 144 -12.71 11.97 14.84
C GLU A 144 -12.05 11.60 13.50
N THR A 145 -11.26 10.53 13.49
CA THR A 145 -10.65 9.97 12.28
C THR A 145 -11.71 9.48 11.30
N ALA A 146 -12.84 8.95 11.78
CA ALA A 146 -13.98 8.61 10.92
C ALA A 146 -14.60 9.83 10.22
N ARG A 147 -14.58 11.03 10.83
CA ARG A 147 -15.11 12.25 10.18
C ARG A 147 -14.30 12.64 8.95
N ILE A 148 -12.97 12.52 9.02
CA ILE A 148 -12.07 12.77 7.87
C ILE A 148 -12.54 12.01 6.63
N ALA A 149 -12.86 10.71 6.79
CA ALA A 149 -13.31 9.89 5.67
C ALA A 149 -14.70 10.27 5.15
N ARG A 150 -15.64 10.60 6.06
CA ARG A 150 -16.99 11.03 5.67
C ARG A 150 -16.96 12.35 4.89
N ASP A 151 -16.09 13.28 5.25
CA ASP A 151 -15.95 14.57 4.55
C ASP A 151 -15.41 14.40 3.11
N LEU A 152 -14.78 13.26 2.82
CA LEU A 152 -14.35 12.86 1.46
C LEU A 152 -15.47 12.18 0.66
N GLY A 153 -16.62 11.90 1.29
CA GLY A 153 -17.71 11.11 0.71
C GLY A 153 -17.50 9.60 0.80
N ALA A 154 -16.58 9.11 1.64
CA ALA A 154 -16.41 7.67 1.85
C ALA A 154 -17.53 7.10 2.73
N GLU A 155 -18.01 5.91 2.39
CA GLU A 155 -19.12 5.23 3.06
C GLU A 155 -18.62 4.23 4.12
N VAL A 156 -19.43 3.95 5.15
CA VAL A 156 -19.13 2.87 6.10
C VAL A 156 -19.49 1.54 5.45
N LEU A 157 -18.61 0.54 5.56
CA LEU A 157 -18.85 -0.81 5.05
C LEU A 157 -18.61 -1.85 6.15
N PRO A 158 -19.67 -2.52 6.65
CA PRO A 158 -19.54 -3.51 7.72
C PRO A 158 -19.01 -4.84 7.19
N ILE A 159 -17.69 -4.91 6.97
CA ILE A 159 -16.99 -6.10 6.46
C ILE A 159 -15.76 -6.45 7.30
N GLN A 160 -15.23 -7.66 7.11
CA GLN A 160 -13.91 -8.03 7.60
C GLN A 160 -12.84 -7.50 6.64
N ILE A 161 -11.88 -6.73 7.18
CA ILE A 161 -10.72 -6.24 6.43
C ILE A 161 -9.51 -7.09 6.83
N PHE A 162 -9.01 -7.90 5.91
CA PHE A 162 -7.90 -8.83 6.14
C PHE A 162 -6.54 -8.20 5.86
N GLY A 163 -5.49 -8.81 6.42
CA GLY A 163 -4.10 -8.41 6.18
C GLY A 163 -3.70 -7.12 6.90
N VAL A 164 -2.58 -6.53 6.47
CA VAL A 164 -2.01 -5.32 7.09
C VAL A 164 -3.01 -4.17 7.09
N ALA A 165 -3.79 -3.98 6.00
CA ALA A 165 -4.70 -2.86 5.86
C ALA A 165 -5.72 -2.74 7.00
N GLY A 166 -6.33 -3.85 7.41
CA GLY A 166 -7.28 -3.87 8.53
C GLY A 166 -6.58 -4.00 9.88
N LEU A 167 -5.60 -4.90 9.98
CA LEU A 167 -4.96 -5.23 11.24
C LEU A 167 -4.16 -4.06 11.82
N LEU A 168 -3.44 -3.32 10.97
CA LEU A 168 -2.63 -2.19 11.40
C LEU A 168 -3.49 -1.10 12.06
N VAL A 169 -4.66 -0.79 11.48
CA VAL A 169 -5.61 0.18 12.06
C VAL A 169 -6.19 -0.33 13.39
N GLY A 170 -6.52 -1.62 13.48
CA GLY A 170 -6.96 -2.23 14.73
C GLY A 170 -5.91 -2.11 15.84
N MET A 171 -4.64 -2.31 15.50
CA MET A 171 -3.52 -2.20 16.44
C MET A 171 -3.14 -0.76 16.79
N CYS A 172 -3.37 0.23 15.90
CA CYS A 172 -3.13 1.65 16.18
C CYS A 172 -3.84 2.10 17.47
N ARG A 173 -5.09 1.64 17.67
CA ARG A 173 -5.89 1.96 18.86
C ARG A 173 -5.23 1.53 20.17
N LEU A 174 -4.49 0.42 20.16
CA LEU A 174 -3.78 -0.09 21.34
C LEU A 174 -2.57 0.78 21.71
N ARG A 175 -2.07 1.59 20.77
CA ARG A 175 -0.88 2.45 20.94
C ARG A 175 -1.20 3.94 20.96
N GLY A 176 -2.49 4.31 21.02
CA GLY A 176 -2.91 5.71 20.98
C GLY A 176 -2.57 6.42 19.65
N ILE A 177 -2.40 5.66 18.57
CA ILE A 177 -2.16 6.17 17.22
C ILE A 177 -3.51 6.26 16.49
N ARG A 178 -3.73 7.34 15.74
CA ARG A 178 -4.90 7.45 14.85
C ARG A 178 -4.70 6.57 13.63
N GLY A 179 -5.68 5.74 13.31
CA GLY A 179 -5.66 4.83 12.17
C GLY A 179 -6.87 5.03 11.27
N LEU A 180 -6.64 5.19 9.97
CA LEU A 180 -7.68 5.27 8.94
C LEU A 180 -7.41 4.22 7.87
N CYS A 181 -8.37 3.33 7.62
CA CYS A 181 -8.34 2.45 6.45
C CYS A 181 -9.25 3.04 5.37
N LEU A 182 -8.72 3.20 4.16
CA LEU A 182 -9.48 3.57 2.96
C LEU A 182 -9.47 2.42 1.95
N LEU A 183 -10.65 2.03 1.51
CA LEU A 183 -10.84 0.98 0.51
C LEU A 183 -11.50 1.57 -0.72
N SER A 184 -10.94 1.33 -1.91
CA SER A 184 -11.60 1.66 -3.17
C SER A 184 -12.20 0.42 -3.80
N GLU A 185 -13.41 0.55 -4.36
CA GLU A 185 -13.98 -0.52 -5.17
C GLU A 185 -13.07 -0.84 -6.36
N THR A 186 -12.92 -2.12 -6.66
CA THR A 186 -12.13 -2.61 -7.78
C THR A 186 -12.75 -3.87 -8.37
N HIS A 187 -12.51 -4.12 -9.65
CA HIS A 187 -12.81 -5.41 -10.26
C HIS A 187 -11.99 -6.54 -9.63
N GLY A 188 -10.78 -6.23 -9.15
CA GLY A 188 -9.90 -7.13 -8.40
C GLY A 188 -9.19 -8.21 -9.21
N GLU A 189 -9.50 -8.36 -10.50
CA GLU A 189 -8.90 -9.37 -11.39
C GLU A 189 -7.54 -8.93 -11.94
N TYR A 190 -7.39 -7.62 -12.14
CA TYR A 190 -6.20 -7.01 -12.72
C TYR A 190 -5.78 -5.81 -11.87
N PRO A 191 -4.52 -5.35 -12.00
CA PRO A 191 -4.09 -4.08 -11.44
C PRO A 191 -5.01 -2.94 -11.91
N ASP A 192 -5.63 -2.24 -10.95
CA ASP A 192 -6.76 -1.33 -11.20
C ASP A 192 -6.34 0.13 -10.92
N LYS A 193 -5.97 0.86 -11.98
CA LYS A 193 -5.50 2.25 -11.87
C LYS A 193 -6.64 3.21 -11.52
N GLU A 194 -7.86 2.92 -11.95
CA GLU A 194 -9.04 3.74 -11.70
C GLU A 194 -9.35 3.73 -10.20
N ALA A 195 -9.32 2.55 -9.57
CA ALA A 195 -9.45 2.42 -8.13
C ALA A 195 -8.30 3.12 -7.38
N ALA A 196 -7.05 2.98 -7.85
CA ALA A 196 -5.91 3.63 -7.23
C ALA A 196 -6.00 5.17 -7.33
N SER A 197 -6.53 5.68 -8.45
CA SER A 197 -6.79 7.11 -8.68
C SER A 197 -7.75 7.68 -7.65
N GLU A 198 -8.83 6.98 -7.30
CA GLU A 198 -9.77 7.44 -6.26
C GLU A 198 -9.11 7.51 -4.86
N LEU A 199 -8.23 6.56 -4.52
CA LEU A 199 -7.44 6.65 -3.28
C LEU A 199 -6.45 7.82 -3.31
N LEU A 200 -5.78 8.05 -4.43
CA LEU A 200 -4.86 9.18 -4.58
C LEU A 200 -5.58 10.53 -4.46
N LYS A 201 -6.78 10.67 -5.03
CA LYS A 201 -7.63 11.87 -4.86
C LYS A 201 -8.02 12.08 -3.39
N ALA A 202 -8.36 11.00 -2.69
CA ALA A 202 -8.66 11.07 -1.26
C ALA A 202 -7.43 11.50 -0.44
N LEU A 203 -6.26 10.92 -0.72
CA LEU A 203 -4.99 11.28 -0.06
C LEU A 203 -4.57 12.71 -0.35
N SER A 204 -4.72 13.19 -1.59
CA SER A 204 -4.46 14.58 -1.97
C SER A 204 -5.23 15.55 -1.07
N LYS A 205 -6.51 15.27 -0.82
CA LYS A 205 -7.36 16.08 0.07
C LYS A 205 -6.97 15.96 1.55
N ILE A 206 -6.71 14.75 2.05
CA ILE A 206 -6.34 14.52 3.46
C ILE A 206 -5.01 15.20 3.80
N LEU A 207 -4.03 15.07 2.91
CA LEU A 207 -2.66 15.53 3.13
C LEU A 207 -2.44 16.98 2.67
N ASN A 208 -3.44 17.57 2.00
CA ASN A 208 -3.35 18.87 1.36
C ASN A 208 -2.13 18.97 0.41
N ILE A 209 -1.93 17.94 -0.42
CA ILE A 209 -0.87 17.91 -1.44
C ILE A 209 -1.50 17.79 -2.82
N GLU A 210 -0.98 18.55 -3.79
CA GLU A 210 -1.40 18.40 -5.18
C GLU A 210 -0.71 17.17 -5.78
N ILE A 211 -1.53 16.22 -6.23
CA ILE A 211 -1.05 15.01 -6.91
C ILE A 211 -1.58 15.08 -8.33
N ASP A 212 -0.72 15.46 -9.28
CA ASP A 212 -1.04 15.34 -10.69
C ASP A 212 -1.12 13.85 -11.07
N LEU A 213 -2.28 13.44 -11.59
CA LEU A 213 -2.60 12.07 -11.97
C LEU A 213 -2.47 11.81 -13.48
N SER A 214 -2.05 12.81 -14.26
CA SER A 214 -1.92 12.73 -15.73
C SER A 214 -1.04 11.55 -16.18
N ASP A 215 0.04 11.28 -15.44
CA ASP A 215 1.00 10.21 -15.75
C ASP A 215 0.64 8.84 -15.15
N LEU A 216 -0.50 8.70 -14.45
CA LEU A 216 -0.96 7.40 -13.89
C LEU A 216 -1.43 6.41 -14.98
N VAL A 217 -1.29 6.78 -16.26
CA VAL A 217 -1.70 5.96 -17.41
C VAL A 217 -0.78 4.75 -17.61
N ASP A 218 0.51 4.88 -17.29
CA ASP A 218 1.52 3.85 -17.53
C ASP A 218 1.89 3.07 -16.26
N LEU A 219 1.03 2.12 -15.91
CA LEU A 219 1.26 1.19 -14.80
C LEU A 219 2.50 0.32 -15.01
N ARG A 220 2.88 0.00 -16.26
CA ARG A 220 4.01 -0.90 -16.52
C ARG A 220 5.32 -0.24 -16.11
N ASN A 221 5.51 1.03 -16.46
CA ASN A 221 6.69 1.78 -16.03
C ASN A 221 6.70 2.08 -14.53
N LEU A 222 5.52 2.28 -13.91
CA LEU A 222 5.45 2.47 -12.47
C LEU A 222 5.85 1.19 -11.70
N ILE A 223 5.32 0.05 -12.15
CA ILE A 223 5.54 -1.24 -11.50
C ILE A 223 6.92 -1.80 -11.84
N SER A 224 7.46 -1.60 -13.06
CA SER A 224 8.80 -2.10 -13.41
C SER A 224 9.91 -1.42 -12.59
N VAL A 225 9.75 -0.14 -12.27
CA VAL A 225 10.70 0.63 -11.44
C VAL A 225 10.63 0.20 -9.98
N LEU A 226 9.45 -0.21 -9.50
CA LEU A 226 9.19 -0.46 -8.08
C LEU A 226 8.93 -1.94 -7.74
N SER A 227 8.88 -2.83 -8.71
CA SER A 227 8.70 -4.28 -8.51
C SER A 227 9.37 -5.04 -9.66
N PRO A 228 10.49 -5.72 -9.39
CA PRO A 228 11.06 -6.67 -10.33
C PRO A 228 10.39 -8.05 -10.23
N PHE A 229 9.41 -8.23 -9.33
CA PHE A 229 8.48 -9.35 -9.44
C PHE A 229 7.53 -9.01 -10.58
N ASP A 230 7.67 -9.74 -11.67
CA ASP A 230 6.86 -9.59 -12.86
C ASP A 230 5.40 -9.93 -12.54
N PHE A 231 4.64 -8.92 -12.13
CA PHE A 231 3.18 -8.96 -12.14
C PHE A 231 2.63 -9.07 -13.58
N GLY A 232 3.47 -9.16 -14.61
CA GLY A 232 3.11 -9.39 -16.01
C GLY A 232 2.24 -10.63 -16.22
N ALA A 233 2.32 -11.64 -15.33
CA ALA A 233 1.36 -12.74 -15.32
C ALA A 233 -0.08 -12.29 -14.99
N LEU A 234 -0.25 -11.25 -14.16
CA LEU A 234 -1.55 -10.60 -13.91
C LEU A 234 -1.94 -9.71 -15.09
N PHE A 235 -1.02 -8.97 -15.73
CA PHE A 235 -1.35 -8.12 -16.88
C PHE A 235 -1.69 -8.88 -18.17
N LYS A 236 -1.23 -10.13 -18.28
CA LYS A 236 -1.67 -11.06 -19.33
C LYS A 236 -3.02 -11.61 -18.92
N GLY A 237 -4.10 -10.90 -19.28
CA GLY A 237 -5.41 -11.53 -19.38
C GLY A 237 -5.24 -12.85 -20.14
N ARG A 238 -5.81 -13.95 -19.63
CA ARG A 238 -5.64 -15.31 -20.18
C ARG A 238 -5.70 -15.25 -21.71
N GLU A 239 -4.56 -15.21 -22.37
CA GLU A 239 -4.49 -15.70 -23.73
C GLU A 239 -4.97 -17.14 -23.61
N LYS A 240 -6.05 -17.47 -24.33
CA LYS A 240 -6.46 -18.85 -24.51
C LYS A 240 -5.21 -19.56 -25.02
N LYS A 241 -4.54 -20.31 -24.14
CA LYS A 241 -3.54 -21.27 -24.59
C LYS A 241 -4.32 -22.23 -25.46
N ASP A 242 -4.13 -22.13 -26.77
CA ASP A 242 -4.55 -23.18 -27.68
C ASP A 242 -4.01 -24.49 -27.11
N ARG A 243 -4.90 -25.49 -27.00
CA ARG A 243 -4.52 -26.81 -26.53
C ARG A 243 -3.36 -27.28 -27.42
N PRO A 244 -2.28 -27.82 -26.85
CA PRO A 244 -1.22 -28.38 -27.67
C PRO A 244 -1.79 -29.47 -28.58
N THR A 245 -1.53 -29.38 -29.88
CA THR A 245 -2.04 -30.28 -30.92
C THR A 245 -1.42 -31.68 -30.90
N TRP A 246 -0.70 -32.05 -29.83
CA TRP A 246 -0.04 -33.36 -29.69
C TRP A 246 -0.70 -34.28 -28.66
N LEU A 247 -1.93 -33.98 -28.23
CA LEU A 247 -2.82 -34.95 -27.60
C LEU A 247 -3.84 -35.43 -28.64
N VAL A 248 -3.41 -36.39 -29.45
CA VAL A 248 -4.26 -37.38 -30.14
C VAL A 248 -3.84 -38.75 -29.63
#